data_AF-A0A2N1M3H3-F1
#
_entry.id   AF-A0A2N1M3H3-F1
#
_cell.length_a   1.000
_cell.length_b   1.000
_cell.length_c   1.000
_cell.angle_alpha   90.00
_cell.angle_beta   90.00
_cell.angle_gamma   90.00
#
_symmetry.space_group_name_H-M   'P 1'
#
loop_
_entity.id
_entity.type
_entity.pdbx_description
1 polymer ?
#
loop_
_entity_poly.entity_id
_entity_poly.type
_entity_poly.pdbx_seq_one_letter_code
_entity_poly.pdbx_strand_id
1 'polypeptide(L)'
;MLGVLLTIFSSYGIFHFAAAIGVRFLDKFQAVVDYRSTRRVLELIWIAVGIAIHIYAKKKNINVENISNEPNENICVKVWYFYYKYFTMWKSHLIGIRIGNYELQHDSLTAFALLFPAAGKNNYTTSVAYFLLILKKYPNLEKKLQYCASINLTRKGHYSGFDEALEMYGVGYVKKNIIGNVINQENLNLQIRATQEEKERIDVLLNEFLDLYNYNRKDRKVDNRIDPLYKLVENLIEIFEISNYTEHGLFKNNPPSQLTQEGLEKLNNAYNEGLKRIKEVYCQEVIKTERINTKGRRHLEVVKTDIRSINKSIVSLQKRKVPEGNNESTASGSVPINENSQQLNDKDPAPKRKRIVTTNEEKEILKPLLL
;
A
#
# COMPACT_ATOMS: atom_id res chain seq x y z
N MET A 1 3.20 2.09 -6.20
CA MET A 1 1.83 1.83 -6.72
C MET A 1 0.77 1.73 -5.61
N LEU A 2 0.92 0.90 -4.56
CA LEU A 2 -0.09 0.81 -3.50
C LEU A 2 -0.43 2.16 -2.82
N GLY A 3 0.60 2.98 -2.54
CA GLY A 3 0.38 4.34 -2.02
C GLY A 3 -0.36 5.29 -2.98
N VAL A 4 -0.32 5.03 -4.30
CA VAL A 4 -1.10 5.77 -5.31
C VAL A 4 -2.58 5.44 -5.15
N LEU A 5 -2.91 4.15 -5.07
CA LEU A 5 -4.28 3.68 -4.84
C LEU A 5 -4.84 4.23 -3.52
N LEU A 6 -4.06 4.17 -2.43
CA LEU A 6 -4.46 4.76 -1.15
C LEU A 6 -4.68 6.26 -1.25
N THR A 7 -3.85 6.98 -2.00
CA THR A 7 -4.01 8.43 -2.17
C THR A 7 -5.28 8.75 -2.95
N ILE A 8 -5.50 8.09 -4.10
CA ILE A 8 -6.67 8.30 -4.96
C ILE A 8 -7.96 7.97 -4.18
N PHE A 9 -8.02 6.85 -3.47
CA PHE A 9 -9.27 6.40 -2.82
C PHE A 9 -9.42 6.85 -1.35
N SER A 10 -8.47 7.62 -0.83
CA SER A 10 -8.47 8.10 0.57
C SER A 10 -9.77 8.84 0.93
N SER A 11 -10.26 9.69 0.03
CA SER A 11 -11.47 10.51 0.23
C SER A 11 -12.77 9.83 -0.19
N TYR A 12 -12.70 8.59 -0.70
CA TYR A 12 -13.84 7.81 -1.19
C TYR A 12 -14.25 6.69 -0.23
N GLY A 13 -13.52 6.52 0.87
CA GLY A 13 -13.90 5.61 1.96
C GLY A 13 -13.05 4.36 2.09
N ILE A 14 -11.88 4.28 1.44
CA ILE A 14 -10.99 3.10 1.55
C ILE A 14 -10.57 2.79 2.99
N PHE A 15 -10.48 3.81 3.85
CA PHE A 15 -10.20 3.63 5.27
C PHE A 15 -11.38 3.07 6.06
N HIS A 16 -12.62 3.36 5.66
CA HIS A 16 -13.81 2.73 6.24
C HIS A 16 -13.82 1.23 5.92
N PHE A 17 -13.44 0.88 4.69
CA PHE A 17 -13.36 -0.52 4.27
C PHE A 17 -12.25 -1.26 5.00
N ALA A 18 -11.06 -0.64 5.08
CA ALA A 18 -9.95 -1.18 5.86
C ALA A 18 -10.35 -1.39 7.34
N ALA A 19 -11.03 -0.42 7.96
CA ALA A 19 -11.54 -0.56 9.32
C ALA A 19 -12.57 -1.69 9.45
N ALA A 20 -13.49 -1.83 8.48
CA ALA A 20 -14.52 -2.86 8.48
C ALA A 20 -13.95 -4.28 8.39
N ILE A 21 -12.83 -4.47 7.69
CA ILE A 21 -12.10 -5.75 7.65
C ILE A 21 -11.07 -5.92 8.78
N GLY A 22 -11.11 -5.04 9.78
CA GLY A 22 -10.35 -5.18 11.04
C GLY A 22 -8.99 -4.51 11.09
N VAL A 23 -8.68 -3.55 10.19
CA VAL A 23 -7.42 -2.79 10.27
C VAL A 23 -7.45 -1.84 11.47
N ARG A 24 -6.60 -2.10 12.46
CA ARG A 24 -6.50 -1.28 13.68
C ARG A 24 -5.64 -0.04 13.50
N PHE A 25 -4.49 -0.18 12.83
CA PHE A 25 -3.50 0.89 12.62
C PHE A 25 -3.65 1.55 11.25
N LEU A 26 -4.73 2.32 11.06
CA LEU A 26 -5.04 2.98 9.79
C LEU A 26 -4.00 4.04 9.37
N ASP A 27 -3.31 4.65 10.33
CA ASP A 27 -2.19 5.56 10.09
C ASP A 27 -0.99 4.84 9.47
N LYS A 28 -0.65 3.65 9.98
CA LYS A 28 0.42 2.81 9.42
C LYS A 28 0.03 2.26 8.05
N PHE A 29 -1.24 1.91 7.89
CA PHE A 29 -1.79 1.49 6.60
C PHE A 29 -1.70 2.60 5.55
N GLN A 30 -2.13 3.82 5.87
CA GLN A 30 -2.01 4.99 4.99
C GLN A 30 -0.55 5.30 4.63
N ALA A 31 0.36 5.20 5.60
CA ALA A 31 1.78 5.45 5.40
C ALA A 31 2.51 4.31 4.67
N VAL A 32 1.85 3.17 4.44
CA VAL A 32 2.45 1.97 3.83
C VAL A 32 3.72 1.55 4.58
N VAL A 33 3.65 1.53 5.91
CA VAL A 33 4.81 1.18 6.76
C VAL A 33 5.23 -0.27 6.52
N ASP A 34 4.26 -1.18 6.39
CA ASP A 34 4.50 -2.57 6.00
C ASP A 34 3.85 -2.85 4.64
N TYR A 35 4.68 -3.00 3.61
CA TYR A 35 4.21 -3.21 2.25
C TYR A 35 3.37 -4.48 2.11
N ARG A 36 3.76 -5.58 2.78
CA ARG A 36 3.10 -6.89 2.66
C ARG A 36 1.69 -6.85 3.25
N SER A 37 1.53 -6.24 4.42
CA SER A 37 0.25 -6.08 5.11
C SER A 37 -0.64 -5.10 4.35
N THR A 38 -0.12 -3.95 3.93
CA THR A 38 -0.88 -3.00 3.09
C THR A 38 -1.37 -3.65 1.81
N ARG A 39 -0.51 -4.40 1.12
CA ARG A 39 -0.89 -5.18 -0.06
C ARG A 39 -2.06 -6.09 0.23
N ARG A 40 -1.98 -6.85 1.32
CA ARG A 40 -2.99 -7.87 1.65
C ARG A 40 -4.34 -7.26 2.01
N VAL A 41 -4.34 -6.16 2.77
CA VAL A 41 -5.56 -5.39 3.08
C VAL A 41 -6.21 -4.89 1.80
N LEU A 42 -5.45 -4.33 0.87
CA LEU A 42 -6.00 -3.85 -0.40
C LEU A 42 -6.49 -5.01 -1.30
N GLU A 43 -5.83 -6.17 -1.29
CA GLU A 43 -6.33 -7.37 -1.98
C GLU A 43 -7.69 -7.83 -1.41
N LEU A 44 -7.88 -7.79 -0.09
CA LEU A 44 -9.15 -8.14 0.55
C LEU A 44 -10.27 -7.15 0.17
N ILE A 45 -9.96 -5.84 0.19
CA ILE A 45 -10.91 -4.81 -0.26
C ILE A 45 -11.27 -5.03 -1.72
N TRP A 46 -10.28 -5.32 -2.58
CA TRP A 46 -10.51 -5.59 -4.00
C TRP A 46 -11.38 -6.82 -4.24
N ILE A 47 -11.19 -7.89 -3.47
CA ILE A 47 -12.08 -9.07 -3.52
C ILE A 47 -13.51 -8.70 -3.12
N ALA A 48 -13.68 -7.98 -2.01
CA ALA A 48 -15.01 -7.59 -1.54
C ALA A 48 -15.75 -6.72 -2.56
N VAL A 49 -15.05 -5.70 -3.09
CA VAL A 49 -15.57 -4.80 -4.12
C VAL A 49 -15.89 -5.58 -5.40
N GLY A 50 -15.00 -6.48 -5.85
CA GLY A 50 -15.24 -7.31 -7.02
C GLY A 50 -16.50 -8.17 -6.88
N ILE A 51 -16.65 -8.87 -5.76
CA ILE A 51 -17.84 -9.71 -5.49
C ILE A 51 -19.11 -8.84 -5.52
N ALA A 52 -19.13 -7.71 -4.82
CA ALA A 52 -20.28 -6.82 -4.78
C ALA A 52 -20.64 -6.27 -6.17
N ILE A 53 -19.65 -5.87 -6.97
CA ILE A 53 -19.84 -5.39 -8.35
C ILE A 53 -20.43 -6.50 -9.23
N HIS A 54 -19.91 -7.73 -9.16
CA HIS A 54 -20.42 -8.84 -9.95
C HIS A 54 -21.86 -9.21 -9.58
N ILE A 55 -22.20 -9.17 -8.29
CA ILE A 55 -23.58 -9.39 -7.82
C ILE A 55 -24.49 -8.26 -8.32
N TYR A 56 -24.07 -7.00 -8.19
CA TYR A 56 -24.81 -5.85 -8.69
C TYR A 56 -25.08 -5.95 -10.20
N ALA A 57 -24.04 -6.22 -10.99
CA ALA A 57 -24.14 -6.37 -12.45
C ALA A 57 -25.12 -7.48 -12.85
N LYS A 58 -25.05 -8.62 -12.14
CA LYS A 58 -26.00 -9.73 -12.34
C LYS A 58 -27.44 -9.34 -12.00
N LYS A 59 -27.68 -8.64 -10.88
CA LYS A 59 -29.01 -8.17 -10.49
C LYS A 59 -29.60 -7.17 -11.49
N LYS A 60 -28.77 -6.28 -12.04
CA LYS A 60 -29.16 -5.28 -13.04
C LYS A 60 -29.17 -5.79 -14.48
N ASN A 61 -28.71 -7.04 -14.70
CA ASN A 61 -28.55 -7.64 -16.02
C ASN A 61 -27.68 -6.79 -16.98
N ILE A 62 -26.59 -6.25 -16.46
CA ILE A 62 -25.62 -5.46 -17.21
C ILE A 62 -24.26 -6.16 -17.24
N ASN A 63 -23.45 -5.86 -18.25
CA ASN A 63 -22.05 -6.25 -18.24
C ASN A 63 -21.28 -5.36 -17.26
N VAL A 64 -20.38 -5.94 -16.45
CA VAL A 64 -19.48 -5.23 -15.53
C VAL A 64 -18.70 -4.12 -16.25
N GLU A 65 -18.35 -4.33 -17.52
CA GLU A 65 -17.62 -3.35 -18.32
C GLU A 65 -18.40 -2.05 -18.54
N ASN A 66 -19.74 -2.11 -18.52
CA ASN A 66 -20.64 -1.00 -18.85
C ASN A 66 -21.01 -0.13 -17.63
N ILE A 67 -20.65 -0.54 -16.41
CA ILE A 67 -20.97 0.17 -15.15
C ILE A 67 -20.54 1.65 -15.19
N SER A 68 -19.39 1.97 -15.79
CA SER A 68 -18.95 3.37 -15.88
C SER A 68 -19.82 4.25 -16.79
N ASN A 69 -20.56 3.65 -17.72
CA ASN A 69 -21.22 4.35 -18.83
C ASN A 69 -22.72 4.58 -18.60
N GLU A 70 -23.32 3.89 -17.63
CA GLU A 70 -24.75 3.96 -17.36
C GLU A 70 -25.13 5.26 -16.63
N PRO A 71 -25.98 6.14 -17.19
CA PRO A 71 -26.20 7.49 -16.69
C PRO A 71 -26.88 7.52 -15.30
N ASN A 72 -27.74 6.55 -14.99
CA ASN A 72 -28.55 6.53 -13.77
C ASN A 72 -27.99 5.62 -12.66
N GLU A 73 -26.74 5.19 -12.78
CA GLU A 73 -26.15 4.29 -11.80
C GLU A 73 -25.65 5.00 -10.53
N ASN A 74 -25.75 4.27 -9.41
CA ASN A 74 -25.30 4.71 -8.10
C ASN A 74 -23.82 5.11 -8.14
N ILE A 75 -23.53 6.34 -7.70
CA ILE A 75 -22.18 6.93 -7.65
C ILE A 75 -21.21 6.01 -6.91
N CYS A 76 -21.66 5.32 -5.85
CA CYS A 76 -20.82 4.39 -5.10
C CYS A 76 -20.33 3.23 -5.97
N VAL A 77 -21.21 2.63 -6.78
CA VAL A 77 -20.84 1.51 -7.67
C VAL A 77 -19.78 1.99 -8.66
N LYS A 78 -19.99 3.15 -9.28
CA LYS A 78 -19.05 3.71 -10.27
C LYS A 78 -17.67 3.99 -9.68
N VAL A 79 -17.63 4.66 -8.52
CA VAL A 79 -16.37 4.97 -7.81
C VAL A 79 -15.61 3.68 -7.48
N TRP A 80 -16.29 2.68 -6.91
CA TRP A 80 -15.65 1.44 -6.51
C TRP A 80 -15.32 0.53 -7.70
N TYR A 81 -16.00 0.70 -8.84
CA TYR A 81 -15.60 0.11 -10.11
C TYR A 81 -14.27 0.70 -10.61
N PHE A 82 -14.02 2.00 -10.45
CA PHE A 82 -12.68 2.56 -10.71
C PHE A 82 -11.61 1.95 -9.81
N TYR A 83 -11.90 1.76 -8.52
CA TYR A 83 -10.98 1.06 -7.62
C TYR A 83 -10.68 -0.34 -8.12
N TYR A 84 -11.72 -1.09 -8.50
CA TYR A 84 -11.59 -2.42 -9.04
C TYR A 84 -10.66 -2.44 -10.27
N LYS A 85 -10.88 -1.55 -11.25
CA LYS A 85 -10.02 -1.42 -12.45
C LYS A 85 -8.58 -1.04 -12.13
N TYR A 86 -8.37 0.01 -11.34
CA TYR A 86 -7.03 0.52 -11.04
C TYR A 86 -6.22 -0.47 -10.19
N PHE A 87 -6.88 -1.17 -9.27
CA PHE A 87 -6.24 -2.23 -8.52
C PHE A 87 -5.90 -3.43 -9.42
N THR A 88 -6.78 -3.79 -10.36
CA THR A 88 -6.50 -4.85 -11.34
C THR A 88 -5.25 -4.53 -12.16
N MET A 89 -5.03 -3.28 -12.60
CA MET A 89 -3.79 -2.89 -13.28
C MET A 89 -2.56 -3.17 -12.41
N TRP A 90 -2.57 -2.77 -11.13
CA TRP A 90 -1.48 -3.08 -10.21
C TRP A 90 -1.31 -4.59 -9.97
N LYS A 91 -2.42 -5.32 -9.81
CA LYS A 91 -2.43 -6.76 -9.54
C LYS A 91 -1.87 -7.54 -10.72
N SER A 92 -2.23 -7.17 -11.95
CA SER A 92 -1.70 -7.74 -13.18
C SER A 92 -0.20 -7.50 -13.31
N HIS A 93 0.27 -6.29 -13.02
CA HIS A 93 1.71 -5.99 -13.00
C HIS A 93 2.47 -6.92 -12.04
N LEU A 94 1.96 -7.07 -10.81
CA LEU A 94 2.53 -7.95 -9.81
C LEU A 94 2.50 -9.43 -10.25
N ILE A 95 1.39 -9.91 -10.84
CA ILE A 95 1.30 -11.28 -11.35
C ILE A 95 2.32 -11.49 -12.46
N GLY A 96 2.45 -10.54 -13.39
CA GLY A 96 3.45 -10.56 -14.46
C GLY A 96 4.86 -10.77 -13.91
N ILE A 97 5.24 -10.03 -12.86
CA ILE A 97 6.51 -10.25 -12.15
C ILE A 97 6.60 -11.68 -11.60
N ARG A 98 5.58 -12.14 -10.88
CA ARG A 98 5.65 -13.44 -10.16
C ARG A 98 5.73 -14.65 -11.07
N ILE A 99 5.17 -14.56 -12.28
CA ILE A 99 5.21 -15.64 -13.27
C ILE A 99 6.29 -15.42 -14.35
N GLY A 100 7.01 -14.29 -14.30
CA GLY A 100 7.99 -13.91 -15.31
C GLY A 100 7.39 -13.59 -16.68
N ASN A 101 6.13 -13.14 -16.73
CA ASN A 101 5.49 -12.69 -17.96
C ASN A 101 5.78 -11.20 -18.19
N TYR A 102 6.68 -10.92 -19.14
CA TYR A 102 7.09 -9.57 -19.51
C TYR A 102 5.94 -8.70 -19.98
N GLU A 103 5.13 -9.17 -20.93
CA GLU A 103 4.04 -8.39 -21.54
C GLU A 103 3.03 -7.95 -20.48
N LEU A 104 2.59 -8.90 -19.64
CA LEU A 104 1.67 -8.62 -18.55
C LEU A 104 2.28 -7.63 -17.54
N GLN A 105 3.56 -7.77 -17.21
CA GLN A 105 4.26 -6.84 -16.33
C GLN A 105 4.37 -5.44 -16.94
N HIS A 106 4.82 -5.35 -18.19
CA HIS A 106 5.10 -4.13 -18.93
C HIS A 106 3.83 -3.33 -19.21
N ASP A 107 2.81 -3.98 -19.78
CA ASP A 107 1.59 -3.30 -20.20
C ASP A 107 0.78 -2.83 -19.00
N SER A 108 0.76 -3.64 -17.94
CA SER A 108 0.12 -3.26 -16.67
C SER A 108 0.83 -2.11 -15.97
N LEU A 109 2.17 -2.06 -16.01
CA LEU A 109 2.95 -0.93 -15.50
C LEU A 109 2.63 0.34 -16.30
N THR A 110 2.59 0.23 -17.62
CA THR A 110 2.31 1.34 -18.54
C THR A 110 0.90 1.89 -18.32
N ALA A 111 -0.10 1.02 -18.21
CA ALA A 111 -1.48 1.40 -17.89
C ALA A 111 -1.59 2.07 -16.52
N PHE A 112 -0.97 1.47 -15.48
CA PHE A 112 -1.00 2.03 -14.14
C PHE A 112 -0.25 3.37 -14.05
N ALA A 113 0.77 3.59 -14.86
CA ALA A 113 1.62 4.78 -14.77
C ALA A 113 0.86 6.09 -15.00
N LEU A 114 -0.26 6.03 -15.71
CA LEU A 114 -1.16 7.15 -15.93
C LEU A 114 -1.85 7.61 -14.63
N LEU A 115 -1.86 6.80 -13.57
CA LEU A 115 -2.42 7.18 -12.27
C LEU A 115 -1.41 7.87 -11.35
N PHE A 116 -0.11 7.85 -11.67
CA PHE A 116 0.91 8.50 -10.84
C PHE A 116 0.69 10.02 -10.70
N PRO A 117 0.36 10.78 -11.76
CA PRO A 117 0.08 12.21 -11.66
C PRO A 117 -1.06 12.54 -10.71
N ALA A 118 -2.18 11.79 -10.79
CA ALA A 118 -3.35 12.00 -9.95
C ALA A 118 -3.04 11.91 -8.44
N ALA A 119 -2.07 11.07 -8.07
CA ALA A 119 -1.58 10.92 -6.70
C ALA A 119 -0.34 11.79 -6.38
N GLY A 120 0.05 12.71 -7.25
CA GLY A 120 1.19 13.61 -7.06
C GLY A 120 2.54 12.89 -7.09
N LYS A 121 2.60 11.73 -7.76
CA LYS A 121 3.79 10.86 -7.87
C LYS A 121 4.53 11.05 -9.19
N ASN A 122 4.69 12.31 -9.62
CA ASN A 122 5.29 12.66 -10.91
C ASN A 122 6.69 12.07 -11.16
N ASN A 123 7.54 11.90 -10.13
CA ASN A 123 8.85 11.26 -10.31
C ASN A 123 8.73 9.81 -10.82
N TYR A 124 7.68 9.09 -10.42
CA TYR A 124 7.40 7.75 -10.93
C TYR A 124 6.91 7.80 -12.37
N THR A 125 6.08 8.79 -12.74
CA THR A 125 5.71 9.06 -14.14
C THR A 125 6.94 9.29 -15.00
N THR A 126 7.86 10.15 -14.57
CA THR A 126 9.12 10.42 -15.27
C THR A 126 9.96 9.15 -15.41
N SER A 127 10.06 8.35 -14.35
CA SER A 127 10.81 7.09 -14.38
C SER A 127 10.24 6.08 -15.38
N VAL A 128 8.91 5.95 -15.43
CA VAL A 128 8.24 5.08 -16.42
C VAL A 128 8.42 5.61 -17.84
N ALA A 129 8.29 6.93 -18.05
CA ALA A 129 8.51 7.53 -19.37
C ALA A 129 9.95 7.30 -19.87
N TYR A 130 10.96 7.41 -18.99
CA TYR A 130 12.33 7.04 -19.30
C TYR A 130 12.48 5.56 -19.65
N PHE A 131 11.87 4.68 -18.84
CA PHE A 131 11.91 3.24 -19.08
C PHE A 131 11.35 2.90 -20.48
N LEU A 132 10.18 3.42 -20.82
CA LEU A 132 9.56 3.21 -22.14
C LEU A 132 10.41 3.77 -23.28
N LEU A 133 11.05 4.93 -23.10
CA LEU A 133 11.99 5.47 -24.10
C LEU A 133 13.19 4.55 -24.29
N ILE A 134 13.78 4.03 -23.21
CA ILE A 134 14.93 3.13 -23.27
C ILE A 134 14.57 1.87 -24.06
N LEU A 135 13.41 1.26 -23.78
CA LEU A 135 12.93 0.09 -24.53
C LEU A 135 12.79 0.40 -26.02
N LYS A 136 12.14 1.52 -26.35
CA LYS A 136 11.96 1.95 -27.74
C LYS A 136 13.28 2.24 -28.46
N LYS A 137 14.27 2.80 -27.76
CA LYS A 137 15.60 3.10 -28.31
C LYS A 137 16.45 1.83 -28.50
N TYR A 138 16.25 0.82 -27.66
CA TYR A 138 17.03 -0.42 -27.66
C TYR A 138 16.11 -1.66 -27.75
N PRO A 139 15.56 -1.99 -28.94
CA PRO A 139 14.67 -3.15 -29.10
C PRO A 139 15.31 -4.48 -28.70
N ASN A 140 16.64 -4.59 -28.82
CA ASN A 140 17.36 -5.78 -28.36
C ASN A 140 17.34 -5.95 -26.83
N LEU A 141 17.25 -4.86 -26.06
CA LEU A 141 17.06 -4.91 -24.62
C LEU A 141 15.65 -5.42 -24.29
N GLU A 142 14.64 -4.91 -24.97
CA GLU A 142 13.25 -5.39 -24.82
C GLU A 142 13.12 -6.88 -25.11
N LYS A 143 13.71 -7.36 -26.23
CA LYS A 143 13.76 -8.80 -26.53
C LYS A 143 14.40 -9.60 -25.39
N LYS A 144 15.48 -9.11 -24.77
CA LYS A 144 16.10 -9.79 -23.62
C LYS A 144 15.18 -9.81 -22.39
N LEU A 145 14.47 -8.71 -22.14
CA LEU A 145 13.51 -8.64 -21.03
C LEU A 145 12.30 -9.56 -21.25
N GLN A 146 11.90 -9.83 -22.49
CA GLN A 146 10.88 -10.85 -22.80
C GLN A 146 11.30 -12.25 -22.34
N TYR A 147 12.60 -12.58 -22.38
CA TYR A 147 13.12 -13.84 -21.87
C TYR A 147 13.39 -13.83 -20.35
N CYS A 148 13.70 -12.66 -19.78
CA CYS A 148 14.10 -12.52 -18.38
C CYS A 148 13.52 -11.23 -17.76
N ALA A 149 12.21 -11.18 -17.61
CA ALA A 149 11.50 -10.02 -17.06
C ALA A 149 11.67 -9.87 -15.53
N SER A 150 12.02 -10.98 -14.88
CA SER A 150 12.12 -11.12 -13.43
C SER A 150 13.15 -12.20 -13.10
N ILE A 151 13.71 -12.13 -11.90
CA ILE A 151 14.75 -13.06 -11.45
C ILE A 151 14.15 -14.10 -10.52
N ASN A 152 14.46 -15.36 -10.78
CA ASN A 152 14.24 -16.44 -9.83
C ASN A 152 15.56 -16.84 -9.16
N LEU A 153 15.70 -16.52 -7.88
CA LEU A 153 16.88 -16.87 -7.08
C LEU A 153 16.63 -18.02 -6.10
N THR A 154 15.39 -18.54 -6.00
CA THR A 154 15.01 -19.47 -4.92
C THR A 154 14.29 -20.71 -5.41
N ARG A 155 13.07 -20.57 -5.95
CA ARG A 155 12.23 -21.71 -6.33
C ARG A 155 11.37 -21.39 -7.55
N LYS A 156 11.12 -22.41 -8.38
CA LYS A 156 10.28 -22.29 -9.59
C LYS A 156 8.92 -21.65 -9.26
N GLY A 157 8.49 -20.67 -10.06
CA GLY A 157 7.25 -19.92 -9.85
C GLY A 157 7.30 -18.82 -8.78
N HIS A 158 8.46 -18.53 -8.18
CA HIS A 158 8.64 -17.44 -7.23
C HIS A 158 9.69 -16.46 -7.73
N TYR A 159 9.29 -15.67 -8.74
CA TYR A 159 10.14 -14.67 -9.33
C TYR A 159 10.02 -13.34 -8.56
N SER A 160 11.11 -12.59 -8.53
CA SER A 160 11.20 -11.26 -7.93
C SER A 160 11.55 -10.24 -9.01
N GLY A 161 11.10 -8.99 -8.82
CA GLY A 161 11.61 -7.88 -9.64
C GLY A 161 13.13 -7.76 -9.49
N PHE A 162 13.81 -7.14 -10.46
CA PHE A 162 15.26 -6.94 -10.40
C PHE A 162 15.68 -6.12 -9.16
N ASP A 163 14.93 -5.06 -8.85
CA ASP A 163 15.12 -4.22 -7.67
C ASP A 163 14.82 -4.98 -6.36
N GLU A 164 13.71 -5.71 -6.31
CA GLU A 164 13.33 -6.58 -5.18
C GLU A 164 14.43 -7.62 -4.91
N ALA A 165 14.95 -8.25 -5.96
CA ALA A 165 16.03 -9.23 -5.85
C ALA A 165 17.35 -8.58 -5.39
N LEU A 166 17.71 -7.43 -5.95
CA LEU A 166 18.92 -6.70 -5.57
C LEU A 166 18.87 -6.22 -4.12
N GLU A 167 17.73 -5.71 -3.66
CA GLU A 167 17.57 -5.26 -2.28
C GLU A 167 17.58 -6.46 -1.31
N MET A 168 16.84 -7.51 -1.62
CA MET A 168 16.71 -8.67 -0.74
C MET A 168 18.00 -9.49 -0.66
N TYR A 169 18.63 -9.79 -1.80
CA TYR A 169 19.77 -10.70 -1.86
C TYR A 169 21.10 -9.94 -2.00
N GLY A 170 21.16 -8.89 -2.82
CA GLY A 170 22.39 -8.12 -3.07
C GLY A 170 22.79 -7.23 -1.88
N VAL A 171 21.93 -6.29 -1.49
CA VAL A 171 22.18 -5.40 -0.34
C VAL A 171 22.29 -6.21 0.95
N GLY A 172 21.47 -7.26 1.10
CA GLY A 172 21.59 -8.21 2.20
C GLY A 172 22.97 -8.86 2.27
N TYR A 173 23.51 -9.31 1.14
CA TYR A 173 24.85 -9.88 1.04
C TYR A 173 25.95 -8.86 1.37
N VAL A 174 25.89 -7.66 0.79
CA VAL A 174 26.88 -6.60 1.02
C VAL A 174 26.90 -6.16 2.49
N LYS A 175 25.72 -5.97 3.11
CA LYS A 175 25.63 -5.62 4.55
C LYS A 175 26.24 -6.70 5.44
N LYS A 176 26.00 -7.99 5.14
CA LYS A 176 26.60 -9.10 5.89
C LYS A 176 28.13 -9.08 5.83
N ASN A 177 28.69 -8.77 4.66
CA ASN A 177 30.14 -8.72 4.45
C ASN A 177 30.79 -7.46 5.05
N ILE A 178 30.20 -6.26 4.89
CA ILE A 178 30.75 -5.00 5.41
C ILE A 178 30.71 -4.90 6.94
N ILE A 179 29.64 -5.40 7.56
CA ILE A 179 29.51 -5.34 9.03
C ILE A 179 30.54 -6.25 9.72
N GLY A 180 31.25 -7.12 8.98
CA GLY A 180 32.13 -8.10 9.58
C GLY A 180 31.35 -9.06 10.48
N ASN A 181 30.11 -9.37 10.09
CA ASN A 181 29.37 -10.49 10.68
C ASN A 181 29.99 -11.80 10.19
N VAL A 182 31.26 -12.03 10.52
CA VAL A 182 31.76 -13.40 10.65
C VAL A 182 30.80 -14.05 11.61
N ILE A 183 30.08 -15.06 11.14
CA ILE A 183 29.11 -15.79 11.94
C ILE A 183 29.91 -16.50 13.03
N ASN A 184 30.11 -15.83 14.16
CA ASN A 184 30.54 -16.45 15.40
C ASN A 184 29.29 -16.83 16.20
N GLN A 185 29.45 -17.78 17.13
CA GLN A 185 28.34 -18.37 17.87
C GLN A 185 27.46 -17.31 18.57
N GLU A 186 28.09 -16.28 19.12
CA GLU A 186 27.44 -15.26 19.94
C GLU A 186 26.59 -14.29 19.09
N ASN A 187 27.13 -13.81 17.97
CA ASN A 187 26.41 -12.96 17.03
C ASN A 187 25.29 -13.72 16.31
N LEU A 188 25.51 -15.01 16.01
CA LEU A 188 24.46 -15.89 15.48
C LEU A 188 23.29 -16.02 16.47
N ASN A 189 23.59 -16.22 17.76
CA ASN A 189 22.56 -16.31 18.79
C ASN A 189 21.79 -14.99 18.97
N LEU A 190 22.48 -13.83 18.93
CA LEU A 190 21.84 -12.52 18.99
C LEU A 190 20.97 -12.24 17.77
N GLN A 191 21.42 -12.62 16.57
CA GLN A 191 20.62 -12.49 15.35
C GLN A 191 19.43 -13.44 15.34
N ILE A 192 19.61 -14.69 15.81
CA ILE A 192 18.50 -15.64 15.99
C ILE A 192 17.49 -15.05 16.97
N ARG A 193 17.93 -14.51 18.11
CA ARG A 193 17.04 -13.89 19.09
C ARG A 193 16.34 -12.65 18.54
N ALA A 194 17.06 -11.73 17.91
CA ALA A 194 16.46 -10.52 17.31
C ALA A 194 15.49 -10.88 16.17
N THR A 195 15.81 -11.90 15.38
CA THR A 195 14.92 -12.41 14.32
C THR A 195 13.73 -13.14 14.93
N GLN A 196 13.88 -13.85 16.05
CA GLN A 196 12.78 -14.47 16.80
C GLN A 196 11.88 -13.39 17.42
N GLU A 197 12.44 -12.35 18.03
CA GLU A 197 11.69 -11.22 18.61
C GLU A 197 10.96 -10.40 17.53
N GLU A 198 11.62 -10.11 16.40
CA GLU A 198 10.95 -9.46 15.27
C GLU A 198 9.96 -10.39 14.59
N LYS A 199 10.24 -11.69 14.49
CA LYS A 199 9.26 -12.67 14.05
C LYS A 199 8.09 -12.73 15.03
N GLU A 200 8.29 -12.64 16.33
CA GLU A 200 7.21 -12.60 17.33
C GLU A 200 6.41 -11.29 17.23
N ARG A 201 7.06 -10.15 17.01
CA ARG A 201 6.37 -8.88 16.75
C ARG A 201 5.58 -8.91 15.45
N ILE A 202 6.19 -9.42 14.38
CA ILE A 202 5.56 -9.60 13.08
C ILE A 202 4.50 -10.68 13.18
N ASP A 203 4.64 -11.73 13.97
CA ASP A 203 3.63 -12.77 14.19
C ASP A 203 2.50 -12.22 15.06
N VAL A 204 2.75 -11.34 16.03
CA VAL A 204 1.70 -10.62 16.76
C VAL A 204 0.96 -9.69 15.82
N LEU A 205 1.67 -8.92 14.99
CA LEU A 205 1.10 -8.02 14.00
C LEU A 205 0.35 -8.82 12.92
N LEU A 206 0.93 -9.89 12.40
CA LEU A 206 0.32 -10.77 11.42
C LEU A 206 -0.84 -11.52 12.05
N ASN A 207 -0.80 -12.06 13.26
CA ASN A 207 -1.97 -12.66 13.91
C ASN A 207 -3.07 -11.61 14.16
N GLU A 208 -2.68 -10.35 14.40
CA GLU A 208 -3.59 -9.22 14.47
C GLU A 208 -4.09 -8.73 13.09
N PHE A 209 -3.45 -9.13 11.97
CA PHE A 209 -3.76 -8.71 10.59
C PHE A 209 -4.09 -9.84 9.57
N LEU A 210 -3.87 -11.11 9.89
CA LEU A 210 -3.91 -12.31 9.05
C LEU A 210 -3.87 -13.58 9.94
N ASP A 211 -4.95 -14.35 10.00
CA ASP A 211 -4.81 -15.75 10.40
C ASP A 211 -4.21 -16.54 9.24
N LEU A 212 -3.00 -17.08 9.42
CA LEU A 212 -2.73 -18.53 9.42
C LEU A 212 -1.24 -18.82 9.20
N TYR A 213 -0.62 -19.49 10.18
CA TYR A 213 0.16 -20.71 9.97
C TYR A 213 0.00 -21.59 11.21
N ASN A 214 -0.85 -22.61 11.11
CA ASN A 214 -1.06 -23.61 12.15
C ASN A 214 0.22 -24.42 12.38
N TYR A 215 0.90 -24.17 13.49
CA TYR A 215 1.50 -25.22 14.30
C TYR A 215 0.62 -25.36 15.55
N ASN A 216 -0.02 -26.53 15.68
CA ASN A 216 -1.07 -26.85 16.65
C ASN A 216 -0.87 -26.23 18.05
N ARG A 217 -1.79 -25.33 18.43
CA ARG A 217 -2.11 -25.06 19.83
C ARG A 217 -3.59 -24.74 19.98
N LYS A 218 -4.36 -25.82 20.19
CA LYS A 218 -5.67 -25.93 20.87
C LYS A 218 -6.68 -24.79 20.66
N ASP A 219 -7.76 -25.12 19.96
CA ASP A 219 -9.11 -24.56 20.10
C ASP A 219 -9.21 -23.09 20.50
N ARG A 220 -8.77 -22.21 19.59
CA ARG A 220 -9.25 -20.83 19.54
C ARG A 220 -9.86 -20.61 18.16
N LYS A 221 -11.19 -20.47 18.18
CA LYS A 221 -12.14 -20.18 17.10
C LYS A 221 -11.49 -19.68 15.80
N VAL A 222 -11.62 -20.49 14.76
CA VAL A 222 -11.28 -20.24 13.34
C VAL A 222 -12.27 -19.27 12.66
N ASP A 223 -13.19 -18.65 13.42
CA ASP A 223 -13.93 -17.48 12.97
C ASP A 223 -12.97 -16.27 12.90
N ASN A 224 -13.28 -15.25 12.07
CA ASN A 224 -12.92 -13.83 12.26
C ASN A 224 -12.15 -13.06 11.15
N ARG A 225 -12.01 -13.53 9.91
CA ARG A 225 -11.74 -12.62 8.75
C ARG A 225 -12.57 -12.85 7.51
N ILE A 226 -12.97 -14.10 7.29
CA ILE A 226 -13.99 -14.43 6.31
C ILE A 226 -15.28 -13.68 6.65
N ASP A 227 -15.67 -13.63 7.93
CA ASP A 227 -16.90 -12.93 8.35
C ASP A 227 -16.79 -11.40 8.18
N PRO A 228 -15.72 -10.70 8.62
CA PRO A 228 -15.50 -9.31 8.26
C PRO A 228 -15.48 -9.02 6.75
N LEU A 229 -14.91 -9.93 5.94
CA LEU A 229 -14.89 -9.78 4.48
C LEU A 229 -16.29 -9.92 3.89
N TYR A 230 -17.03 -10.97 4.24
CA TYR A 230 -18.42 -11.17 3.79
C TYR A 230 -19.33 -10.06 4.30
N LYS A 231 -19.15 -9.61 5.54
CA LYS A 231 -19.85 -8.44 6.06
C LYS A 231 -19.54 -7.18 5.26
N LEU A 232 -18.30 -6.97 4.83
CA LEU A 232 -17.97 -5.88 3.92
C LEU A 232 -18.68 -6.05 2.57
N VAL A 233 -18.74 -7.27 2.03
CA VAL A 233 -19.49 -7.57 0.79
C VAL A 233 -20.97 -7.24 0.95
N GLU A 234 -21.62 -7.67 2.02
CA GLU A 234 -23.04 -7.37 2.32
C GLU A 234 -23.28 -5.86 2.41
N ASN A 235 -22.46 -5.15 3.20
CA ASN A 235 -22.51 -3.69 3.30
C ASN A 235 -22.37 -3.01 1.93
N LEU A 236 -21.46 -3.50 1.07
CA LEU A 236 -21.26 -2.95 -0.27
C LEU A 236 -22.47 -3.17 -1.17
N ILE A 237 -23.08 -4.36 -1.13
CA ILE A 237 -24.29 -4.67 -1.90
C ILE A 237 -25.43 -3.73 -1.48
N GLU A 238 -25.62 -3.52 -0.18
CA GLU A 238 -26.62 -2.57 0.33
C GLU A 238 -26.33 -1.14 -0.13
N ILE A 239 -25.09 -0.66 0.03
CA ILE A 239 -24.68 0.69 -0.39
C ILE A 239 -24.89 0.90 -1.89
N PHE A 240 -24.69 -0.13 -2.71
CA PHE A 240 -24.88 -0.07 -4.16
C PHE A 240 -26.34 0.05 -4.58
N GLU A 241 -27.28 -0.34 -3.70
CA GLU A 241 -28.72 -0.27 -3.95
C GLU A 241 -29.39 0.98 -3.35
N ILE A 242 -28.83 1.53 -2.28
CA ILE A 242 -29.39 2.70 -1.57
C ILE A 242 -29.04 4.02 -2.28
N SER A 243 -30.01 4.94 -2.39
CA SER A 243 -29.82 6.28 -2.96
C SER A 243 -29.04 7.22 -2.04
N ASN A 244 -29.25 7.15 -0.72
CA ASN A 244 -28.51 7.92 0.28
C ASN A 244 -27.53 7.05 1.08
N TYR A 245 -26.36 6.77 0.50
CA TYR A 245 -25.32 5.97 1.14
C TYR A 245 -24.79 6.55 2.47
N THR A 246 -25.00 7.85 2.74
CA THR A 246 -24.49 8.49 3.96
C THR A 246 -25.17 8.00 5.23
N GLU A 247 -26.39 7.46 5.12
CA GLU A 247 -27.14 6.90 6.26
C GLU A 247 -26.68 5.49 6.64
N HIS A 248 -26.00 4.80 5.72
CA HIS A 248 -25.52 3.44 5.93
C HIS A 248 -24.48 3.39 7.06
N GLY A 249 -24.54 2.35 7.91
CA GLY A 249 -23.71 2.25 9.12
C GLY A 249 -22.20 2.35 8.88
N LEU A 250 -21.74 2.01 7.68
CA LEU A 250 -20.34 2.11 7.25
C LEU A 250 -19.85 3.56 7.10
N PHE A 251 -20.74 4.49 6.76
CA PHE A 251 -20.42 5.89 6.44
C PHE A 251 -21.08 6.91 7.38
N LYS A 252 -22.10 6.51 8.15
CA LYS A 252 -22.91 7.39 9.01
C LYS A 252 -22.12 8.33 9.92
N ASN A 253 -21.02 7.86 10.49
CA ASN A 253 -20.22 8.65 11.43
C ASN A 253 -19.18 9.54 10.73
N ASN A 254 -18.87 9.26 9.47
CA ASN A 254 -17.89 10.00 8.68
C ASN A 254 -18.07 9.73 7.18
N PRO A 255 -19.00 10.43 6.51
CA PRO A 255 -19.26 10.18 5.11
C PRO A 255 -18.03 10.55 4.27
N PRO A 256 -17.64 9.72 3.28
CA PRO A 256 -16.53 10.04 2.41
C PRO A 256 -16.79 11.33 1.61
N SER A 257 -15.86 12.29 1.73
CA SER A 257 -16.03 13.64 1.19
C SER A 257 -16.00 13.73 -0.35
N GLN A 258 -15.59 12.68 -1.04
CA GLN A 258 -15.53 12.64 -2.51
C GLN A 258 -16.44 11.56 -3.13
N LEU A 259 -17.32 10.90 -2.36
CA LEU A 259 -18.40 10.09 -2.95
C LEU A 259 -19.53 10.98 -3.54
N THR A 260 -19.14 12.00 -4.29
CA THR A 260 -20.03 12.99 -4.91
C THR A 260 -19.89 12.93 -6.42
N GLN A 261 -20.80 13.57 -7.15
CA GLN A 261 -20.70 13.67 -8.61
C GLN A 261 -19.39 14.35 -9.06
N GLU A 262 -18.99 15.44 -8.38
CA GLU A 262 -17.72 16.11 -8.63
C GLU A 262 -16.51 15.19 -8.38
N GLY A 263 -16.56 14.40 -7.30
CA GLY A 263 -15.51 13.42 -7.00
C GLY A 263 -15.44 12.30 -8.04
N LEU A 264 -16.58 11.86 -8.58
CA LEU A 264 -16.64 10.90 -9.67
C LEU A 264 -16.06 11.48 -10.98
N GLU A 265 -16.37 12.73 -11.31
CA GLU A 265 -15.81 13.43 -12.47
C GLU A 265 -14.28 13.54 -12.39
N LYS A 266 -13.75 13.83 -11.20
CA LYS A 266 -12.29 13.82 -10.97
C LYS A 266 -11.68 12.44 -11.20
N LEU A 267 -12.31 11.36 -10.73
CA LEU A 267 -11.83 9.99 -10.99
C LEU A 267 -11.90 9.62 -12.48
N ASN A 268 -13.00 9.96 -13.16
CA ASN A 268 -13.16 9.74 -14.60
C ASN A 268 -12.03 10.43 -15.39
N ASN A 269 -11.69 11.66 -15.00
CA ASN A 269 -10.69 12.47 -15.69
C ASN A 269 -9.25 12.10 -15.32
N ALA A 270 -9.00 11.49 -14.16
CA ALA A 270 -7.66 11.21 -13.65
C ALA A 270 -6.77 10.43 -14.64
N TYR A 271 -7.35 9.48 -15.37
CA TYR A 271 -6.61 8.70 -16.36
C TYR A 271 -6.21 9.53 -17.60
N ASN A 272 -7.13 10.39 -18.07
CA ASN A 272 -6.91 11.26 -19.23
C ASN A 272 -5.93 12.39 -18.92
N GLU A 273 -6.03 13.00 -17.73
CA GLU A 273 -5.07 13.99 -17.26
C GLU A 273 -3.69 13.35 -17.04
N GLY A 274 -3.65 12.14 -16.49
CA GLY A 274 -2.44 11.33 -16.44
C GLY A 274 -1.76 11.11 -17.79
N LEU A 275 -2.55 10.87 -18.84
CA LEU A 275 -2.08 10.71 -20.21
C LEU A 275 -1.57 12.03 -20.83
N LYS A 276 -2.21 13.16 -20.55
CA LYS A 276 -1.66 14.47 -20.92
C LYS A 276 -0.33 14.69 -20.21
N ARG A 277 -0.29 14.42 -18.91
CA ARG A 277 0.88 14.68 -18.06
C ARG A 277 2.09 13.85 -18.46
N ILE A 278 1.94 12.57 -18.77
CA ILE A 278 3.09 11.73 -19.18
C ILE A 278 3.69 12.22 -20.50
N LYS A 279 2.87 12.77 -21.42
CA LYS A 279 3.35 13.38 -22.67
C LYS A 279 4.15 14.65 -22.40
N GLU A 280 3.67 15.53 -21.53
CA GLU A 280 4.42 16.72 -21.10
C GLU A 280 5.75 16.35 -20.44
N VAL A 281 5.72 15.40 -19.51
CA VAL A 281 6.92 14.89 -18.82
C VAL A 281 7.91 14.31 -19.82
N TYR A 282 7.42 13.58 -20.83
CA TYR A 282 8.26 13.06 -21.90
C TYR A 282 8.98 14.20 -22.64
N CYS A 283 8.26 15.19 -23.16
CA CYS A 283 8.85 16.33 -23.89
C CYS A 283 9.81 17.17 -23.04
N GLN A 284 9.44 17.47 -21.80
CA GLN A 284 10.17 18.41 -20.93
C GLN A 284 11.33 17.77 -20.19
N GLU A 285 11.12 16.60 -19.60
CA GLU A 285 12.07 15.99 -18.66
C GLU A 285 12.88 14.89 -19.32
N VAL A 286 12.24 14.06 -20.15
CA VAL A 286 12.88 12.89 -20.76
C VAL A 286 13.74 13.27 -21.97
N ILE A 287 13.14 13.86 -23.01
CA ILE A 287 13.85 14.26 -24.23
C ILE A 287 14.35 15.71 -24.20
N LYS A 288 13.88 16.52 -23.24
CA LYS A 288 14.31 17.90 -22.99
C LYS A 288 14.19 18.83 -24.21
N THR A 289 13.19 18.58 -25.06
CA THR A 289 12.89 19.43 -26.23
C THR A 289 12.09 20.66 -25.85
N GLU A 290 11.38 20.62 -24.72
CA GLU A 290 10.59 21.73 -24.20
C GLU A 290 11.14 22.24 -22.87
N ARG A 291 10.86 23.51 -22.55
CA ARG A 291 11.22 24.10 -21.26
C ARG A 291 10.45 23.40 -20.14
N ILE A 292 11.17 23.03 -19.08
CA ILE A 292 10.58 22.44 -17.90
C ILE A 292 9.57 23.38 -17.25
N ASN A 293 8.32 22.93 -17.14
CA ASN A 293 7.28 23.59 -16.37
C ASN A 293 7.07 22.86 -15.03
N THR A 294 7.32 23.55 -13.93
CA THR A 294 7.18 23.00 -12.57
C THR A 294 5.78 23.21 -11.99
N LYS A 295 4.93 24.05 -12.60
CA LYS A 295 3.55 24.26 -12.14
C LYS A 295 2.78 22.95 -12.24
N GLY A 296 2.03 22.62 -11.19
CA GLY A 296 1.22 21.39 -11.13
C GLY A 296 1.97 20.10 -10.73
N ARG A 297 3.30 20.10 -10.57
CA ARG A 297 4.08 18.89 -10.21
C ARG A 297 3.73 18.24 -8.87
N ARG A 298 3.11 18.98 -7.95
CA ARG A 298 2.60 18.45 -6.67
C ARG A 298 1.08 18.53 -6.58
N HIS A 299 0.43 18.92 -7.68
CA HIS A 299 -1.01 18.97 -7.73
C HIS A 299 -1.56 17.54 -7.62
N LEU A 300 -2.59 17.39 -6.80
CA LEU A 300 -3.36 16.17 -6.71
C LEU A 300 -4.65 16.42 -7.48
N GLU A 301 -4.90 15.67 -8.54
CA GLU A 301 -6.16 15.73 -9.28
C GLU A 301 -7.34 15.27 -8.42
N VAL A 302 -7.02 14.48 -7.39
CA VAL A 302 -7.97 13.91 -6.44
C VAL A 302 -7.71 14.48 -5.05
N VAL A 303 -8.77 14.85 -4.34
CA VAL A 303 -8.65 15.29 -2.95
C VAL A 303 -8.11 14.14 -2.12
N LYS A 304 -7.09 14.39 -1.31
CA LYS A 304 -6.51 13.41 -0.40
C LYS A 304 -6.96 13.69 1.03
N THR A 305 -7.63 12.74 1.66
CA THR A 305 -7.99 12.82 3.08
C THR A 305 -6.97 12.06 3.94
N ASP A 306 -6.48 12.72 4.99
CA ASP A 306 -5.61 12.10 5.98
C ASP A 306 -6.45 11.38 7.04
N ILE A 307 -6.07 10.17 7.44
CA ILE A 307 -6.75 9.44 8.50
C ILE A 307 -6.82 10.21 9.82
N ARG A 308 -5.87 11.11 10.09
CA ARG A 308 -5.92 11.97 11.29
C ARG A 308 -7.18 12.83 11.35
N SER A 309 -7.70 13.24 10.19
CA SER A 309 -8.98 13.96 10.09
C SER A 309 -10.20 13.05 10.28
N ILE A 310 -10.03 11.74 10.07
CA ILE A 310 -11.08 10.70 10.14
C ILE A 310 -11.13 10.04 11.54
N ASN A 311 -10.01 9.99 12.26
CA ASN A 311 -9.85 9.24 13.52
C ASN A 311 -10.75 9.71 14.68
N LYS A 312 -11.30 10.93 14.65
CA LYS A 312 -12.23 11.39 15.70
C LYS A 312 -13.56 10.60 15.70
N SER A 313 -13.92 9.92 14.61
CA SER A 313 -15.20 9.21 14.46
C SER A 313 -15.06 7.68 14.28
N ILE A 314 -13.98 7.17 13.66
CA ILE A 314 -13.79 5.72 13.46
C ILE A 314 -13.53 4.97 14.78
N VAL A 315 -12.91 5.60 15.78
CA VAL A 315 -12.68 4.99 17.10
C VAL A 315 -13.99 4.56 17.79
N SER A 316 -15.14 5.15 17.41
CA SER A 316 -16.45 4.75 17.93
C SER A 316 -16.96 3.40 17.39
N LEU A 317 -16.57 3.00 16.17
CA LEU A 317 -16.90 1.71 15.58
C LEU A 317 -16.19 0.55 16.29
N GLN A 318 -15.02 0.83 16.89
CA GLN A 318 -14.20 -0.15 17.61
C GLN A 318 -14.61 -0.32 19.08
N LYS A 319 -15.39 0.62 19.66
CA LYS A 319 -15.78 0.58 21.09
C LYS A 319 -17.09 -0.16 21.39
N ARG A 320 -17.92 -0.50 20.39
CA ARG A 320 -19.18 -1.23 20.63
C ARG A 320 -19.02 -2.73 20.44
N LYS A 321 -18.40 -3.39 21.43
CA LYS A 321 -18.61 -4.81 21.79
C LYS A 321 -17.95 -5.07 23.15
N VAL A 322 -18.59 -4.60 24.20
CA VAL A 322 -18.48 -5.20 25.53
C VAL A 322 -19.91 -5.65 25.88
N PRO A 323 -20.14 -6.92 26.21
CA PRO A 323 -21.45 -7.36 26.67
C PRO A 323 -21.77 -6.66 28.00
N GLU A 324 -22.98 -6.10 28.10
CA GLU A 324 -23.53 -5.63 29.37
C GLU A 324 -23.54 -6.80 30.37
N GLY A 325 -22.77 -6.64 31.45
CA GLY A 325 -22.68 -7.58 32.54
C GLY A 325 -22.61 -6.80 33.85
N ASN A 326 -23.79 -6.64 34.46
CA ASN A 326 -24.10 -6.40 35.86
C ASN A 326 -23.26 -5.39 36.66
N ASN A 327 -23.93 -4.28 36.97
CA ASN A 327 -23.56 -3.33 38.01
C ASN A 327 -23.61 -4.02 39.39
N GLU A 328 -22.46 -4.19 40.04
CA GLU A 328 -22.38 -4.06 41.49
C GLU A 328 -21.25 -3.11 41.87
N SER A 329 -21.64 -2.12 42.67
CA SER A 329 -20.87 -1.00 43.14
C SER A 329 -19.80 -1.41 44.15
N THR A 330 -18.58 -0.91 44.00
CA THR A 330 -17.79 -0.51 45.18
C THR A 330 -16.84 0.61 44.82
N ALA A 331 -16.94 1.69 45.58
CA ALA A 331 -16.20 2.93 45.45
C ALA A 331 -14.78 2.83 46.00
N SER A 332 -13.89 3.65 45.44
CA SER A 332 -12.72 4.33 46.04
C SER A 332 -11.60 4.40 44.99
N GLY A 333 -10.91 5.51 44.74
CA GLY A 333 -11.01 6.88 45.21
C GLY A 333 -10.21 7.75 44.24
N SER A 334 -10.72 8.95 43.98
CA SER A 334 -10.10 9.98 43.17
C SER A 334 -9.43 11.01 44.08
N VAL A 335 -8.14 11.29 43.89
CA VAL A 335 -7.51 12.59 44.24
C VAL A 335 -6.23 12.78 43.40
N PRO A 336 -5.70 14.02 43.22
CA PRO A 336 -5.48 14.61 41.89
C PRO A 336 -4.02 15.04 41.63
N ILE A 337 -3.79 15.46 40.38
CA ILE A 337 -2.88 16.51 39.86
C ILE A 337 -1.62 16.86 40.69
N ASN A 338 -0.43 16.72 40.08
CA ASN A 338 0.48 17.88 40.01
C ASN A 338 1.54 17.82 38.90
N GLU A 339 1.58 18.89 38.11
CA GLU A 339 2.77 19.34 37.41
C GLU A 339 3.80 19.78 38.46
N ASN A 340 5.02 19.27 38.37
CA ASN A 340 6.20 20.06 38.68
C ASN A 340 7.45 19.47 38.05
N SER A 341 7.99 20.27 37.15
CA SER A 341 9.38 20.30 36.71
C SER A 341 10.35 20.32 37.88
N GLN A 342 11.32 19.41 37.89
CA GLN A 342 12.64 19.66 38.49
C GLN A 342 13.73 18.95 37.68
N GLN A 343 14.65 19.77 37.18
CA GLN A 343 15.92 19.40 36.56
C GLN A 343 16.79 18.61 37.54
N LEU A 344 17.54 17.62 37.04
CA LEU A 344 18.84 17.30 37.61
C LEU A 344 19.81 16.75 36.53
N ASN A 345 20.68 17.67 36.10
CA ASN A 345 22.10 17.55 35.80
C ASN A 345 22.63 16.54 34.77
N ASP A 346 23.23 17.15 33.73
CA ASP A 346 24.37 16.70 32.93
C ASP A 346 25.32 15.75 33.67
N LYS A 347 25.53 14.55 33.11
CA LYS A 347 26.87 13.97 32.87
C LYS A 347 26.86 13.10 31.59
N ASP A 348 27.70 13.54 30.66
CA ASP A 348 28.28 12.88 29.47
C ASP A 348 27.37 12.48 28.28
N PRO A 349 27.56 13.10 27.09
CA PRO A 349 26.94 12.63 25.86
C PRO A 349 27.58 11.32 25.40
N ALA A 350 26.74 10.33 25.10
CA ALA A 350 27.14 9.09 24.43
C ALA A 350 28.07 9.37 23.22
N PRO A 351 29.16 8.61 23.02
CA PRO A 351 30.14 8.94 22.01
C PRO A 351 29.52 8.82 20.61
N LYS A 352 29.54 9.92 19.86
CA LYS A 352 29.21 9.96 18.44
C LYS A 352 30.02 8.87 17.73
N ARG A 353 29.36 7.96 17.01
CA ARG A 353 30.00 6.93 16.16
C ARG A 353 31.06 7.62 15.29
N LYS A 354 32.34 7.33 15.55
CA LYS A 354 33.44 7.80 14.70
C LYS A 354 33.28 7.15 13.33
N ARG A 355 33.32 7.98 12.28
CA ARG A 355 33.36 7.53 10.89
C ARG A 355 34.65 6.73 10.72
N ILE A 356 34.54 5.45 10.34
CA ILE A 356 35.71 4.65 10.01
C ILE A 356 36.33 5.26 8.75
N VAL A 357 37.61 5.65 8.86
CA VAL A 357 38.37 6.21 7.74
C VAL A 357 39.02 5.05 7.02
N THR A 358 38.75 4.93 5.72
CA THR A 358 39.31 3.89 4.86
C THR A 358 40.84 3.95 4.88
N THR A 359 41.47 2.83 5.23
CA THR A 359 42.92 2.71 5.31
C THR A 359 43.55 2.73 3.92
N ASN A 360 44.85 3.00 3.83
CA ASN A 360 45.55 3.06 2.55
C ASN A 360 45.62 1.68 1.87
N GLU A 361 45.63 0.60 2.65
CA GLU A 361 45.58 -0.78 2.16
C GLU A 361 44.21 -1.09 1.51
N GLU A 362 43.11 -0.68 2.15
CA GLU A 362 41.76 -0.83 1.59
C GLU A 362 41.58 -0.01 0.29
N LYS A 363 42.21 1.16 0.18
CA LYS A 363 42.18 1.97 -1.05
C LYS A 363 42.93 1.33 -2.22
N GLU A 364 44.05 0.67 -1.95
CA GLU A 364 44.80 -0.10 -2.96
C GLU A 364 43.97 -1.29 -3.49
N ILE A 365 43.24 -1.98 -2.60
CA ILE A 365 42.36 -3.09 -2.99
C ILE A 365 41.15 -2.61 -3.81
N LEU A 366 40.66 -1.39 -3.58
CA LEU A 366 39.50 -0.82 -4.27
C LEU A 366 39.84 -0.15 -5.61
N LYS A 367 41.12 0.18 -5.88
CA LYS A 367 41.57 0.81 -7.14
C LYS A 367 41.14 0.08 -8.43
N PRO A 368 41.19 -1.26 -8.52
CA PRO A 368 40.79 -1.98 -9.74
C PRO A 368 39.29 -1.93 -10.04
N LEU A 369 38.46 -1.60 -9.04
CA LEU A 369 36.99 -1.59 -9.13
C LEU A 369 36.43 -0.18 -9.46
N LEU A 370 37.29 0.82 -9.61
CA LEU A 370 36.93 2.22 -9.89
C LEU A 370 37.15 2.62 -11.36
N LEU A 371 37.36 1.65 -12.25
CA LEU A 371 37.26 1.78 -13.72
C LEU A 371 35.82 1.48 -14.16
#